data_AF-A0A946Y504-F1
#
_entry.id   AF-A0A946Y504-F1
#
_cell.length_a   1.000
_cell.length_b   1.000
_cell.length_c   1.000
_cell.angle_alpha   90.00
_cell.angle_beta   90.00
_cell.angle_gamma   90.00
#
_symmetry.space_group_name_H-M   'P 1'
#
loop_
_entity.id
_entity.type
_entity.pdbx_description
1 polymer ?
#
loop_
_entity_poly.entity_id
_entity_poly.type
_entity_poly.pdbx_seq_one_letter_code
_entity_poly.pdbx_strand_id
1 'polypeptide(L)'
;TKIFWRTGGRPFVMQALQRFDNKFVGNYTYLNNFDIMSKVPAYPSDVWRMIEGKMIEPMAYTDRVEVSDPEGSAFYFELTPEEARIWSQGSYLQGHIFMIPSQSSGVFPFSFIEYPAMHDDWLPTVQMTTANGIVASSNSHASNHPRIEIHIKDGYVQDVRGGGLYGDGFRLWLNYPQINELTWPYQKNPGFWWLFEAGTGTNPKYFKHPGEVLVGNNLSERNAGGVIHWSFGSEVKMGPEKDKAKSARSPESVAFGKEHAVPIGHAMHNHNLLPTYQIRLRDSGNWQTVIEHGQILASEDPEVRALASRYGDPDEVLHRDWIPELPGITAPGNYDEDYSSDPGRFWTNWAKSILDGTSKYFGNE
;
A
#
# COMPACT_ATOMS: atom_id res chain seq x y z
N THR A 1 -13.43 -31.33 2.15
CA THR A 1 -12.36 -30.94 1.22
C THR A 1 -11.91 -29.54 1.59
N LYS A 2 -10.70 -29.36 2.13
CA LYS A 2 -10.17 -28.04 2.50
C LYS A 2 -9.28 -27.55 1.35
N ILE A 3 -9.52 -26.35 0.86
CA ILE A 3 -8.77 -25.73 -0.26
C ILE A 3 -7.84 -24.68 0.35
N PHE A 4 -6.57 -24.72 -0.05
CA PHE A 4 -5.58 -23.66 0.19
C PHE A 4 -5.47 -22.85 -1.11
N TRP A 5 -5.72 -21.54 -1.08
CA TRP A 5 -5.81 -20.74 -2.30
C TRP A 5 -5.25 -19.32 -2.15
N ARG A 6 -4.03 -19.12 -2.67
CA ARG A 6 -3.37 -17.80 -2.85
C ARG A 6 -3.37 -16.93 -1.57
N THR A 7 -3.32 -15.61 -1.75
CA THR A 7 -3.56 -14.55 -0.75
C THR A 7 -5.02 -14.55 -0.29
N GLY A 8 -5.46 -15.65 0.32
CA GLY A 8 -6.81 -15.81 0.88
C GLY A 8 -7.25 -14.57 1.67
N GLY A 9 -8.54 -14.26 1.63
CA GLY A 9 -9.13 -13.15 2.39
C GLY A 9 -8.80 -11.72 1.90
N ARG A 10 -8.00 -11.54 0.83
CA ARG A 10 -8.03 -10.30 0.03
C ARG A 10 -9.28 -10.24 -0.85
N PRO A 11 -9.87 -9.05 -1.12
CA PRO A 11 -11.16 -8.89 -1.79
C PRO A 11 -11.26 -9.64 -3.12
N PHE A 12 -10.25 -9.51 -3.98
CA PHE A 12 -10.24 -10.16 -5.29
C PHE A 12 -10.19 -11.69 -5.21
N VAL A 13 -9.47 -12.23 -4.22
CA VAL A 13 -9.34 -13.68 -4.01
C VAL A 13 -10.61 -14.24 -3.37
N MET A 14 -11.17 -13.53 -2.41
CA MET A 14 -12.48 -13.84 -1.82
C MET A 14 -13.57 -13.90 -2.87
N GLN A 15 -13.68 -12.85 -3.70
CA GLN A 15 -14.67 -12.80 -4.79
C GLN A 15 -14.50 -13.96 -5.78
N ALA A 16 -13.26 -14.35 -6.09
CA ALA A 16 -12.99 -15.51 -6.94
C ALA A 16 -13.45 -16.85 -6.33
N LEU A 17 -13.55 -16.93 -5.00
CA LEU A 17 -14.04 -18.12 -4.28
C LEU A 17 -15.58 -18.22 -4.25
N GLN A 18 -16.29 -17.19 -4.73
CA GLN A 18 -17.75 -17.16 -4.86
C GLN A 18 -18.44 -17.60 -3.55
N ARG A 19 -19.24 -18.67 -3.57
CA ARG A 19 -19.97 -19.21 -2.40
C ARG A 19 -19.09 -19.66 -1.21
N PHE A 20 -17.76 -19.60 -1.33
CA PHE A 20 -16.82 -19.94 -0.27
C PHE A 20 -16.06 -18.71 0.25
N ASP A 21 -16.39 -17.51 -0.22
CA ASP A 21 -15.77 -16.25 0.17
C ASP A 21 -15.80 -16.04 1.69
N ASN A 22 -16.94 -16.29 2.33
CA ASN A 22 -17.18 -16.13 3.76
C ASN A 22 -16.40 -17.11 4.66
N LYS A 23 -15.63 -18.05 4.08
CA LYS A 23 -14.81 -18.99 4.83
C LYS A 23 -13.39 -18.50 5.09
N PHE A 24 -13.01 -17.37 4.50
CA PHE A 24 -11.68 -16.79 4.61
C PHE A 24 -11.79 -15.34 5.08
N VAL A 25 -10.99 -14.98 6.09
CA VAL A 25 -11.02 -13.68 6.76
C VAL A 25 -9.59 -13.14 6.82
N GLY A 26 -9.43 -11.83 6.75
CA GLY A 26 -8.16 -11.08 6.78
C GLY A 26 -7.24 -11.27 5.58
N ASN A 27 -6.07 -10.65 5.62
CA ASN A 27 -4.96 -11.10 4.77
C ASN A 27 -4.55 -12.51 5.23
N TYR A 28 -4.67 -13.52 4.37
CA TYR A 28 -4.20 -14.86 4.69
C TYR A 28 -2.68 -14.85 4.77
N THR A 29 -2.17 -15.14 5.96
CA THR A 29 -0.77 -15.00 6.35
C THR A 29 0.04 -16.29 6.17
N TYR A 30 -0.46 -17.27 5.41
CA TYR A 30 0.24 -18.51 5.14
C TYR A 30 0.36 -18.68 3.61
N LEU A 31 1.31 -18.04 2.94
CA LEU A 31 1.45 -18.16 1.48
C LEU A 31 2.64 -19.03 1.11
N ASN A 32 3.74 -18.89 1.85
CA ASN A 32 4.95 -19.65 1.62
C ASN A 32 5.66 -20.01 2.94
N ASN A 33 6.83 -20.63 2.82
CA ASN A 33 7.66 -20.99 3.96
C ASN A 33 8.12 -19.78 4.77
N PHE A 34 8.40 -18.63 4.15
CA PHE A 34 8.80 -17.42 4.86
C PHE A 34 7.69 -16.91 5.77
N ASP A 35 6.44 -16.94 5.34
CA ASP A 35 5.33 -16.54 6.22
C ASP A 35 5.17 -17.51 7.40
N ILE A 36 5.31 -18.83 7.17
CA ILE A 36 5.22 -19.85 8.22
C ILE A 36 6.36 -19.71 9.24
N MET A 37 7.56 -19.38 8.77
CA MET A 37 8.73 -19.16 9.62
C MET A 37 8.70 -17.80 10.33
N SER A 38 7.82 -16.88 9.90
CA SER A 38 7.64 -15.58 10.52
C SER A 38 6.70 -15.63 11.74
N LYS A 39 6.70 -14.55 12.53
CA LYS A 39 5.73 -14.35 13.61
C LYS A 39 4.39 -13.78 13.11
N VAL A 40 4.22 -13.55 11.81
CA VAL A 40 3.01 -12.95 11.22
C VAL A 40 1.74 -13.71 11.60
N PRO A 41 1.64 -15.04 11.45
CA PRO A 41 0.39 -15.74 11.70
C PRO A 41 0.04 -15.86 13.19
N ALA A 42 1.02 -15.66 14.07
CA ALA A 42 0.86 -15.68 15.52
C ALA A 42 0.55 -14.30 16.10
N TYR A 43 0.59 -13.23 15.29
CA TYR A 43 0.36 -11.87 15.77
C TYR A 43 -1.07 -11.69 16.31
N PRO A 44 -1.27 -11.17 17.54
CA PRO A 44 -2.59 -11.09 18.15
C PRO A 44 -3.55 -10.22 17.33
N SER A 45 -4.68 -10.80 16.91
CA SER A 45 -5.58 -10.16 15.95
C SER A 45 -6.36 -8.97 16.54
N ASP A 46 -6.62 -8.96 17.85
CA ASP A 46 -7.26 -7.85 18.55
C ASP A 46 -6.31 -6.66 18.73
N VAL A 47 -5.04 -6.91 19.05
CA VAL A 47 -3.97 -5.89 19.04
C VAL A 47 -3.82 -5.29 17.64
N TRP A 48 -3.70 -6.14 16.62
CA TRP A 48 -3.57 -5.70 15.22
C TRP A 48 -4.74 -4.78 14.82
N ARG A 49 -5.96 -5.20 15.13
CA ARG A 49 -7.16 -4.45 14.82
C ARG A 49 -7.26 -3.13 15.59
N MET A 50 -6.80 -3.08 16.84
CA MET A 50 -6.77 -1.84 17.62
C MET A 50 -5.82 -0.81 16.99
N ILE A 51 -4.65 -1.25 16.53
CA ILE A 51 -3.69 -0.42 15.79
C ILE A 51 -4.35 0.16 14.53
N GLU A 52 -4.99 -0.69 13.73
CA GLU A 52 -5.69 -0.26 12.51
C GLU A 52 -6.82 0.73 12.79
N GLY A 53 -7.60 0.50 13.86
CA GLY A 53 -8.63 1.42 14.30
C GLY A 53 -8.08 2.81 14.61
N LYS A 54 -6.99 2.88 15.38
CA LYS A 54 -6.32 4.14 15.75
C LYS A 54 -5.68 4.85 14.56
N MET A 55 -5.24 4.11 13.53
CA MET A 55 -4.75 4.71 12.27
C MET A 55 -5.89 5.34 11.45
N ILE A 56 -7.07 4.72 11.44
CA ILE A 56 -8.21 5.14 10.61
C ILE A 56 -9.01 6.28 11.25
N GLU A 57 -9.19 6.24 12.57
CA GLU A 57 -10.01 7.19 13.32
C GLU A 57 -9.79 8.68 12.93
N PRO A 58 -8.55 9.19 12.81
CA PRO A 58 -8.35 10.61 12.50
C PRO A 58 -8.62 10.98 11.03
N MET A 59 -8.78 10.01 10.12
CA MET A 59 -8.98 10.26 8.68
C MET A 59 -10.23 11.12 8.40
N ALA A 60 -11.32 10.90 9.14
CA ALA A 60 -12.58 11.64 8.98
C ALA A 60 -12.42 13.16 9.23
N TYR A 61 -11.44 13.52 10.05
CA TYR A 61 -11.19 14.89 10.49
C TYR A 61 -10.00 15.53 9.78
N THR A 62 -9.37 14.83 8.84
CA THR A 62 -8.15 15.29 8.17
C THR A 62 -8.46 16.28 7.05
N ASP A 63 -7.75 17.41 6.99
CA ASP A 63 -7.84 18.39 5.90
C ASP A 63 -6.57 18.50 5.05
N ARG A 64 -5.44 17.96 5.52
CA ARG A 64 -4.18 17.93 4.80
C ARG A 64 -3.35 16.73 5.22
N VAL A 65 -2.62 16.16 4.27
CA VAL A 65 -1.64 15.11 4.49
C VAL A 65 -0.31 15.56 3.93
N GLU A 66 0.78 15.24 4.64
CA GLU A 66 2.14 15.40 4.18
C GLU A 66 2.89 14.08 4.30
N VAL A 67 3.63 13.75 3.24
CA VAL A 67 4.41 12.52 3.13
C VAL A 67 5.83 12.88 2.76
N SER A 68 6.77 12.32 3.49
CA SER A 68 8.20 12.39 3.17
C SER A 68 8.89 11.06 3.37
N ASP A 69 9.98 10.79 2.68
CA ASP A 69 10.82 9.63 2.97
C ASP A 69 12.31 9.92 2.70
N PRO A 70 13.24 9.15 3.29
CA PRO A 70 14.68 9.35 3.09
C PRO A 70 15.15 9.18 1.63
N GLU A 71 14.42 8.45 0.79
CA GLU A 71 14.71 8.37 -0.65
C GLU A 71 14.25 9.62 -1.43
N GLY A 72 13.64 10.62 -0.77
CA GLY A 72 13.32 11.92 -1.33
C GLY A 72 11.88 12.09 -1.83
N SER A 73 10.96 11.21 -1.45
CA SER A 73 9.54 11.53 -1.53
C SER A 73 9.28 12.77 -0.68
N ALA A 74 8.50 13.69 -1.22
CA ALA A 74 8.08 14.90 -0.54
C ALA A 74 6.85 15.42 -1.29
N PHE A 75 5.67 15.10 -0.79
CA PHE A 75 4.42 15.54 -1.40
C PHE A 75 3.33 15.73 -0.36
N TYR A 76 2.29 16.44 -0.75
CA TYR A 76 1.13 16.72 0.08
C TYR A 76 -0.14 16.62 -0.73
N PHE A 77 -1.27 16.53 -0.04
CA PHE A 77 -2.59 16.74 -0.61
C PHE A 77 -3.53 17.32 0.44
N GLU A 78 -4.57 18.01 -0.03
CA GLU A 78 -5.59 18.64 0.81
C GLU A 78 -6.95 18.00 0.55
N LEU A 79 -7.77 17.94 1.60
CA LEU A 79 -9.03 17.23 1.60
C LEU A 79 -10.18 18.15 2.02
N THR A 80 -11.23 18.14 1.21
CA THR A 80 -12.54 18.63 1.63
C THR A 80 -13.12 17.74 2.75
N PRO A 81 -14.09 18.25 3.53
CA PRO A 81 -14.81 17.42 4.51
C PRO A 81 -15.42 16.15 3.92
N GLU A 82 -15.91 16.22 2.68
CA GLU A 82 -16.53 15.07 2.01
C GLU A 82 -15.51 14.01 1.60
N GLU A 83 -14.34 14.41 1.09
CA GLU A 83 -13.27 13.47 0.74
C GLU A 83 -12.70 12.78 1.97
N ALA A 84 -12.52 13.51 3.07
CA ALA A 84 -12.11 12.94 4.35
C ALA A 84 -13.13 11.94 4.90
N ARG A 85 -14.43 12.26 4.77
CA ARG A 85 -15.53 11.35 5.14
C ARG A 85 -15.50 10.07 4.30
N ILE A 86 -15.41 10.18 2.98
CA ILE A 86 -15.31 9.03 2.07
C ILE A 86 -14.09 8.17 2.40
N TRP A 87 -12.93 8.80 2.61
CA TRP A 87 -11.70 8.12 2.99
C TRP A 87 -11.86 7.30 4.26
N SER A 88 -12.39 7.91 5.33
CA SER A 88 -12.60 7.22 6.61
C SER A 88 -13.50 5.98 6.48
N GLN A 89 -14.51 6.02 5.62
CA GLN A 89 -15.43 4.91 5.40
C GLN A 89 -14.80 3.79 4.58
N GLY A 90 -14.07 4.11 3.51
CA GLY A 90 -13.51 3.12 2.60
C GLY A 90 -12.06 2.69 2.89
N SER A 91 -11.43 3.23 3.94
CA SER A 91 -10.01 2.98 4.26
C SER A 91 -9.71 1.55 4.70
N TYR A 92 -10.67 0.87 5.32
CA TYR A 92 -10.43 -0.39 5.98
C TYR A 92 -10.31 -1.56 5.00
N LEU A 93 -9.13 -2.17 5.01
CA LEU A 93 -8.89 -3.51 4.50
C LEU A 93 -7.94 -4.17 5.50
N GLN A 94 -8.39 -5.23 6.18
CA GLN A 94 -7.63 -5.83 7.27
C GLN A 94 -6.22 -6.22 6.82
N GLY A 95 -5.22 -5.68 7.52
CA GLY A 95 -3.80 -5.84 7.27
C GLY A 95 -3.21 -4.97 6.16
N HIS A 96 -4.00 -4.10 5.54
CA HIS A 96 -3.63 -3.37 4.33
C HIS A 96 -4.45 -2.07 4.15
N ILE A 97 -4.30 -1.11 5.06
CA ILE A 97 -5.12 0.11 5.11
C ILE A 97 -4.88 0.99 3.88
N PHE A 98 -5.95 1.55 3.31
CA PHE A 98 -5.86 2.53 2.22
C PHE A 98 -5.58 3.93 2.79
N MET A 99 -4.48 4.51 2.33
CA MET A 99 -3.86 5.73 2.84
C MET A 99 -4.21 6.98 2.03
N ILE A 100 -5.06 6.87 1.00
CA ILE A 100 -5.59 8.03 0.28
C ILE A 100 -7.07 7.82 -0.11
N PRO A 101 -7.86 8.90 -0.20
CA PRO A 101 -9.27 8.83 -0.58
C PRO A 101 -9.54 8.16 -1.93
N SER A 102 -8.69 8.32 -2.94
CA SER A 102 -8.93 7.75 -4.28
C SER A 102 -9.05 6.23 -4.25
N GLN A 103 -8.17 5.53 -3.52
CA GLN A 103 -8.28 4.07 -3.33
C GLN A 103 -9.46 3.66 -2.44
N SER A 104 -9.85 4.50 -1.48
CA SER A 104 -10.99 4.29 -0.57
C SER A 104 -12.35 4.66 -1.18
N SER A 105 -12.37 5.02 -2.45
CA SER A 105 -13.54 5.44 -3.20
C SER A 105 -13.81 4.48 -4.36
N GLY A 106 -15.00 4.55 -4.96
CA GLY A 106 -15.37 3.59 -6.00
C GLY A 106 -15.41 2.16 -5.48
N VAL A 107 -15.90 1.97 -4.26
CA VAL A 107 -15.94 0.70 -3.53
C VAL A 107 -17.21 0.60 -2.68
N PHE A 108 -17.59 -0.63 -2.33
CA PHE A 108 -18.42 -0.90 -1.16
C PHE A 108 -17.50 -1.07 0.06
N PRO A 109 -17.62 -0.24 1.11
CA PRO A 109 -16.74 -0.30 2.28
C PRO A 109 -16.75 -1.66 2.97
N PHE A 110 -15.60 -2.12 3.44
CA PHE A 110 -15.54 -3.28 4.34
C PHE A 110 -15.99 -2.88 5.74
N SER A 111 -16.84 -3.72 6.33
CA SER A 111 -17.23 -3.60 7.72
C SER A 111 -16.01 -3.81 8.60
N PHE A 112 -15.76 -2.86 9.49
CA PHE A 112 -14.80 -3.08 10.56
C PHE A 112 -15.30 -4.29 11.38
N ILE A 113 -16.52 -4.25 11.92
CA ILE A 113 -17.08 -5.22 12.88
C ILE A 113 -17.24 -6.63 12.29
N GLU A 114 -17.89 -6.74 11.13
CA GLU A 114 -18.29 -8.01 10.53
C GLU A 114 -17.39 -8.38 9.34
N TYR A 115 -16.10 -8.02 9.39
CA TYR A 115 -15.17 -8.31 8.30
C TYR A 115 -15.21 -9.80 7.93
N PRO A 116 -15.31 -10.16 6.65
CA PRO A 116 -15.13 -9.35 5.44
C PRO A 116 -16.44 -8.83 4.81
N ALA A 117 -17.54 -8.73 5.58
CA ALA A 117 -18.79 -8.18 5.06
C ALA A 117 -18.57 -6.77 4.52
N MET A 118 -19.26 -6.43 3.42
CA MET A 118 -19.24 -5.10 2.84
C MET A 118 -20.58 -4.40 3.10
N HIS A 119 -20.52 -3.09 3.36
CA HIS A 119 -21.69 -2.22 3.41
C HIS A 119 -22.41 -2.19 2.06
N ASP A 120 -23.70 -1.81 2.06
CA ASP A 120 -24.52 -1.71 0.84
C ASP A 120 -24.41 -0.35 0.15
N ASP A 121 -23.85 0.65 0.82
CA ASP A 121 -23.65 1.98 0.27
C ASP A 121 -22.33 2.03 -0.51
N TRP A 122 -22.43 2.28 -1.82
CA TRP A 122 -21.27 2.49 -2.68
C TRP A 122 -20.73 3.91 -2.50
N LEU A 123 -19.42 4.03 -2.30
CA LEU A 123 -18.74 5.32 -2.15
C LEU A 123 -18.39 5.90 -3.53
N PRO A 124 -18.85 7.13 -3.87
CA PRO A 124 -18.45 7.82 -5.08
C PRO A 124 -16.96 8.00 -5.21
N THR A 125 -16.45 7.91 -6.44
CA THR A 125 -15.04 8.09 -6.80
C THR A 125 -14.51 9.46 -6.40
N VAL A 126 -13.28 9.46 -5.88
CA VAL A 126 -12.50 10.67 -5.56
C VAL A 126 -11.25 10.67 -6.42
N GLN A 127 -11.01 11.76 -7.15
CA GLN A 127 -9.73 12.02 -7.80
C GLN A 127 -8.93 13.01 -6.96
N MET A 128 -7.68 12.68 -6.65
CA MET A 128 -6.80 13.45 -5.77
C MET A 128 -6.24 14.71 -6.45
N THR A 129 -7.10 15.63 -6.89
CA THR A 129 -6.70 16.80 -7.71
C THR A 129 -5.85 17.83 -6.95
N THR A 130 -5.66 17.68 -5.64
CA THR A 130 -4.86 18.57 -4.80
C THR A 130 -3.44 18.04 -4.55
N ALA A 131 -3.12 16.82 -5.00
CA ALA A 131 -1.83 16.21 -4.69
C ALA A 131 -0.68 16.86 -5.49
N ASN A 132 0.38 17.28 -4.80
CA ASN A 132 1.51 17.99 -5.38
C ASN A 132 2.82 17.57 -4.72
N GLY A 133 3.86 17.33 -5.52
CA GLY A 133 5.21 17.02 -5.04
C GLY A 133 5.87 15.87 -5.78
N ILE A 134 6.69 15.09 -5.08
CA ILE A 134 7.49 14.01 -5.65
C ILE A 134 7.23 12.72 -4.88
N VAL A 135 6.98 11.63 -5.61
CA VAL A 135 7.11 10.26 -5.09
C VAL A 135 8.43 9.70 -5.59
N ALA A 136 9.35 9.36 -4.68
CA ALA A 136 10.62 8.74 -5.02
C ALA A 136 10.69 7.31 -4.47
N SER A 137 11.37 6.41 -5.17
CA SER A 137 11.55 5.03 -4.73
C SER A 137 12.67 4.32 -5.49
N SER A 138 13.13 3.20 -4.92
CA SER A 138 14.00 2.20 -5.58
C SER A 138 13.39 0.78 -5.57
N ASN A 139 12.14 0.68 -5.14
CA ASN A 139 11.39 -0.55 -4.91
C ASN A 139 10.00 -0.44 -5.54
N SER A 140 9.53 -1.53 -6.17
CA SER A 140 8.19 -1.65 -6.77
C SER A 140 7.58 -3.02 -6.46
N HIS A 141 6.36 -3.29 -6.94
CA HIS A 141 5.78 -4.64 -6.95
C HIS A 141 6.58 -5.63 -7.83
N ALA A 142 7.07 -5.15 -8.97
CA ALA A 142 7.61 -6.00 -10.02
C ALA A 142 9.10 -6.29 -9.85
N SER A 143 9.86 -5.40 -9.20
CA SER A 143 11.27 -5.61 -8.83
C SER A 143 11.83 -4.36 -8.13
N ASN A 144 13.14 -4.37 -7.92
CA ASN A 144 13.96 -3.20 -7.65
C ASN A 144 14.41 -2.51 -8.94
N HIS A 145 14.55 -1.19 -8.88
CA HIS A 145 15.01 -0.37 -10.00
C HIS A 145 15.86 0.78 -9.46
N PRO A 146 16.80 1.33 -10.25
CA PRO A 146 17.49 2.55 -9.86
C PRO A 146 16.50 3.62 -9.41
N ARG A 147 16.92 4.52 -8.52
CA ARG A 147 16.03 5.54 -7.95
C ARG A 147 15.22 6.26 -9.03
N ILE A 148 13.91 6.29 -8.85
CA ILE A 148 12.96 7.01 -9.69
C ILE A 148 12.41 8.20 -8.91
N GLU A 149 12.08 9.28 -9.61
CA GLU A 149 11.26 10.38 -9.10
C GLU A 149 10.06 10.57 -10.01
N ILE A 150 8.87 10.57 -9.43
CA ILE A 150 7.61 10.80 -10.12
C ILE A 150 7.07 12.12 -9.62
N HIS A 151 7.08 13.12 -10.50
CA HIS A 151 6.67 14.49 -10.18
C HIS A 151 5.16 14.61 -10.44
N ILE A 152 4.41 14.93 -9.40
CA ILE A 152 2.95 15.02 -9.40
C ILE A 152 2.57 16.49 -9.26
N LYS A 153 1.64 16.93 -10.11
CA LYS A 153 0.99 18.23 -10.00
C LYS A 153 -0.50 18.07 -10.14
N ASP A 154 -1.25 18.70 -9.23
CA ASP A 154 -2.71 18.68 -9.21
C ASP A 154 -3.29 17.25 -9.34
N GLY A 155 -2.65 16.27 -8.69
CA GLY A 155 -3.04 14.87 -8.72
C GLY A 155 -2.51 14.03 -9.87
N TYR A 156 -1.93 14.66 -10.89
CA TYR A 156 -1.55 14.00 -12.15
C TYR A 156 -0.03 13.94 -12.32
N VAL A 157 0.47 12.84 -12.86
CA VAL A 157 1.90 12.68 -13.18
C VAL A 157 2.31 13.63 -14.30
N GLN A 158 3.29 14.49 -14.03
CA GLN A 158 3.82 15.47 -14.99
C GLN A 158 5.15 15.06 -15.60
N ASP A 159 6.03 14.46 -14.80
CA ASP A 159 7.38 14.11 -15.20
C ASP A 159 7.86 12.88 -14.42
N VAL A 160 8.72 12.08 -15.03
CA VAL A 160 9.31 10.89 -14.43
C VAL A 160 10.81 10.88 -14.73
N ARG A 161 11.63 10.96 -13.68
CA ARG A 161 13.09 11.02 -13.78
C ARG A 161 13.72 9.76 -13.19
N GLY A 162 14.86 9.35 -13.75
CA GLY A 162 15.55 8.14 -13.30
C GLY A 162 14.74 6.86 -13.56
N GLY A 163 14.86 5.89 -12.66
CA GLY A 163 14.13 4.62 -12.72
C GLY A 163 14.72 3.54 -13.62
N GLY A 164 15.81 3.83 -14.35
CA GLY A 164 16.33 2.94 -15.40
C GLY A 164 15.24 2.50 -16.38
N LEU A 165 15.24 1.22 -16.76
CA LEU A 165 14.22 0.65 -17.67
C LEU A 165 12.79 0.73 -17.13
N TYR A 166 12.61 0.70 -15.81
CA TYR A 166 11.30 0.84 -15.19
C TYR A 166 10.75 2.25 -15.42
N GLY A 167 11.58 3.27 -15.21
CA GLY A 167 11.25 4.66 -15.51
C GLY A 167 11.06 4.91 -17.02
N ASP A 168 11.87 4.29 -17.88
CA ASP A 168 11.70 4.39 -19.34
C ASP A 168 10.35 3.81 -19.77
N GLY A 169 9.96 2.68 -19.18
CA GLY A 169 8.64 2.09 -19.37
C GLY A 169 7.52 3.04 -18.96
N PHE A 170 7.65 3.70 -17.81
CA PHE A 170 6.67 4.69 -17.38
C PHE A 170 6.57 5.87 -18.37
N ARG A 171 7.70 6.46 -18.76
CA ARG A 171 7.73 7.55 -19.75
C ARG A 171 7.12 7.14 -21.10
N LEU A 172 7.32 5.91 -21.55
CA LEU A 172 6.68 5.38 -22.75
C LEU A 172 5.15 5.36 -22.60
N TRP A 173 4.65 4.86 -21.47
CA TRP A 173 3.22 4.75 -21.19
C TRP A 173 2.52 6.10 -20.95
N LEU A 174 3.23 7.12 -20.46
CA LEU A 174 2.71 8.50 -20.40
C LEU A 174 2.32 9.04 -21.77
N ASN A 175 2.89 8.50 -22.85
CA ASN A 175 2.65 8.92 -24.23
C ASN A 175 1.79 7.92 -25.01
N TYR A 176 1.13 6.96 -24.33
CA TYR A 176 0.28 5.99 -25.00
C TYR A 176 -0.92 6.69 -25.68
N PRO A 177 -1.32 6.32 -26.92
CA PRO A 177 -2.38 7.03 -27.63
C PRO A 177 -3.68 7.11 -26.83
N GLN A 178 -4.29 8.30 -26.79
CA GLN A 178 -5.57 8.59 -26.11
C GLN A 178 -5.51 8.51 -24.57
N ILE A 179 -4.36 8.18 -23.98
CA ILE A 179 -4.25 7.91 -22.53
C ILE A 179 -4.44 9.16 -21.67
N ASN A 180 -4.22 10.35 -22.24
CA ASN A 180 -4.30 11.63 -21.55
C ASN A 180 -5.58 12.40 -21.94
N GLU A 181 -6.23 12.03 -23.03
CA GLU A 181 -7.36 12.73 -23.63
C GLU A 181 -8.70 12.17 -23.18
N LEU A 182 -8.77 10.86 -22.98
CA LEU A 182 -10.00 10.18 -22.59
C LEU A 182 -10.31 10.37 -21.11
N THR A 183 -11.60 10.40 -20.76
CA THR A 183 -12.06 10.39 -19.37
C THR A 183 -12.57 8.99 -19.02
N TRP A 184 -11.90 8.33 -18.08
CA TRP A 184 -12.32 7.00 -17.63
C TRP A 184 -13.68 7.06 -16.94
N PRO A 185 -14.48 5.98 -16.99
CA PRO A 185 -15.77 5.94 -16.32
C PRO A 185 -15.68 6.37 -14.84
N TYR A 186 -16.66 7.16 -14.42
CA TYR A 186 -16.78 7.74 -13.07
C TYR A 186 -15.67 8.71 -12.66
N GLN A 187 -14.70 8.99 -13.52
CA GLN A 187 -13.71 10.04 -13.29
C GLN A 187 -14.25 11.39 -13.78
N LYS A 188 -13.80 12.49 -13.18
CA LYS A 188 -14.24 13.85 -13.55
C LYS A 188 -13.32 14.50 -14.57
N ASN A 189 -12.04 14.17 -14.49
CA ASN A 189 -10.98 14.77 -15.29
C ASN A 189 -10.38 13.71 -16.25
N PRO A 190 -9.93 14.13 -17.44
CA PRO A 190 -9.32 13.23 -18.41
C PRO A 190 -7.98 12.68 -17.90
N GLY A 191 -7.55 11.58 -18.52
CA GLY A 191 -6.26 10.97 -18.31
C GLY A 191 -6.26 9.75 -17.40
N PHE A 192 -5.22 8.92 -17.55
CA PHE A 192 -5.02 7.71 -16.75
C PHE A 192 -4.09 7.92 -15.54
N TRP A 193 -3.06 8.78 -15.62
CA TRP A 193 -1.98 8.81 -14.63
C TRP A 193 -2.25 9.68 -13.40
N TRP A 194 -3.39 9.45 -12.74
CA TRP A 194 -3.74 10.08 -11.46
C TRP A 194 -3.15 9.30 -10.28
N LEU A 195 -2.78 9.98 -9.19
CA LEU A 195 -2.44 9.30 -7.93
C LEU A 195 -3.67 8.53 -7.41
N PHE A 196 -3.63 7.20 -7.51
CA PHE A 196 -4.80 6.36 -7.29
C PHE A 196 -4.67 5.44 -6.08
N GLU A 197 -3.57 4.68 -5.99
CA GLU A 197 -3.39 3.74 -4.89
C GLU A 197 -2.40 4.28 -3.88
N ALA A 198 -2.72 4.13 -2.60
CA ALA A 198 -1.76 4.18 -1.52
C ALA A 198 -2.18 3.19 -0.46
N GLY A 199 -1.46 2.08 -0.30
CA GLY A 199 -1.76 1.12 0.76
C GLY A 199 -0.61 0.98 1.74
N THR A 200 -0.90 0.68 2.99
CA THR A 200 0.13 0.34 3.98
C THR A 200 -0.14 -1.00 4.65
N GLY A 201 0.90 -1.82 4.75
CA GLY A 201 0.87 -3.00 5.62
C GLY A 201 0.89 -2.57 7.08
N THR A 202 0.17 -3.29 7.93
CA THR A 202 -0.01 -2.91 9.35
C THR A 202 0.47 -3.95 10.36
N ASN A 203 0.94 -5.11 9.90
CA ASN A 203 1.49 -6.13 10.79
C ASN A 203 3.01 -5.98 10.91
N PRO A 204 3.55 -5.77 12.13
CA PRO A 204 4.95 -5.46 12.35
C PRO A 204 5.87 -6.69 12.15
N LYS A 205 5.30 -7.88 11.98
CA LYS A 205 6.05 -9.14 11.84
C LYS A 205 6.32 -9.52 10.39
N TYR A 206 5.73 -8.82 9.42
CA TYR A 206 6.00 -9.04 8.00
C TYR A 206 7.37 -8.52 7.61
N PHE A 207 7.96 -9.17 6.61
CA PHE A 207 9.24 -8.78 6.04
C PHE A 207 9.25 -9.07 4.53
N LYS A 208 10.20 -8.45 3.82
CA LYS A 208 10.46 -8.77 2.41
C LYS A 208 10.86 -10.23 2.26
N HIS A 209 10.30 -10.99 1.32
CA HIS A 209 10.63 -12.40 1.15
C HIS A 209 11.86 -12.60 0.24
N PRO A 210 12.94 -13.25 0.71
CA PRO A 210 14.13 -13.52 -0.10
C PRO A 210 13.84 -14.28 -1.39
N GLY A 211 12.93 -15.26 -1.33
CA GLY A 211 12.56 -16.07 -2.49
C GLY A 211 11.89 -15.27 -3.61
N GLU A 212 11.16 -14.21 -3.28
CA GLU A 212 10.53 -13.34 -4.28
C GLU A 212 11.57 -12.49 -5.01
N VAL A 213 12.53 -11.94 -4.27
CA VAL A 213 13.61 -11.12 -4.82
C VAL A 213 14.39 -11.87 -5.89
N LEU A 214 14.73 -13.14 -5.63
CA LEU A 214 15.54 -13.97 -6.52
C LEU A 214 14.85 -14.36 -7.84
N VAL A 215 13.52 -14.18 -7.93
CA VAL A 215 12.75 -14.44 -9.15
C VAL A 215 12.21 -13.15 -9.78
N GLY A 216 12.70 -11.98 -9.34
CA GLY A 216 12.24 -10.68 -9.85
C GLY A 216 10.80 -10.37 -9.44
N ASN A 217 10.52 -10.45 -8.14
CA ASN A 217 9.24 -10.08 -7.54
C ASN A 217 9.49 -9.44 -6.18
N ASN A 218 8.55 -8.61 -5.71
CA ASN A 218 8.69 -7.89 -4.44
C ASN A 218 7.31 -7.57 -3.81
N LEU A 219 6.36 -8.49 -3.97
CA LEU A 219 4.98 -8.32 -3.50
C LEU A 219 4.84 -8.38 -1.98
N SER A 220 5.64 -9.21 -1.30
CA SER A 220 5.60 -9.38 0.16
C SER A 220 5.92 -8.12 0.94
N GLU A 221 6.88 -7.31 0.45
CA GLU A 221 7.37 -6.10 1.10
C GLU A 221 6.25 -5.10 1.42
N ARG A 222 5.22 -5.01 0.56
CA ARG A 222 4.09 -4.10 0.76
C ARG A 222 3.23 -4.44 2.00
N ASN A 223 3.38 -5.66 2.55
CA ASN A 223 2.66 -6.12 3.73
C ASN A 223 3.41 -5.80 5.03
N ALA A 224 4.69 -5.43 4.95
CA ALA A 224 5.46 -5.02 6.12
C ALA A 224 4.85 -3.77 6.75
N GLY A 225 4.71 -3.82 8.08
CA GLY A 225 4.21 -2.71 8.89
C GLY A 225 4.88 -1.38 8.53
N GLY A 226 4.08 -0.40 8.13
CA GLY A 226 4.52 0.98 7.86
C GLY A 226 5.20 1.21 6.52
N VAL A 227 5.37 0.17 5.68
CA VAL A 227 5.70 0.36 4.26
C VAL A 227 4.47 0.91 3.55
N ILE A 228 4.64 1.93 2.71
CA ILE A 228 3.57 2.44 1.84
C ILE A 228 3.94 2.15 0.39
N HIS A 229 2.99 1.64 -0.39
CA HIS A 229 3.12 1.57 -1.84
C HIS A 229 2.12 2.51 -2.49
N TRP A 230 2.60 3.22 -3.50
CA TRP A 230 1.88 4.21 -4.29
C TRP A 230 1.70 3.69 -5.70
N SER A 231 0.58 3.98 -6.36
CA SER A 231 0.44 3.71 -7.78
C SER A 231 -0.48 4.70 -8.48
N PHE A 232 -0.41 4.67 -9.80
CA PHE A 232 -1.01 5.69 -10.65
C PHE A 232 -1.99 5.04 -11.62
N GLY A 233 -3.17 5.64 -11.77
CA GLY A 233 -4.23 5.05 -12.57
C GLY A 233 -5.55 5.79 -12.48
N SER A 234 -6.48 5.33 -13.29
CA SER A 234 -7.88 5.75 -13.27
C SER A 234 -8.73 4.51 -13.05
N GLU A 235 -8.79 4.06 -11.80
CA GLU A 235 -9.50 2.85 -11.41
C GLU A 235 -10.80 3.14 -10.69
N VAL A 236 -11.79 2.28 -10.95
CA VAL A 236 -12.96 2.08 -10.12
C VAL A 236 -12.96 0.62 -9.69
N LYS A 237 -12.51 0.39 -8.46
CA LYS A 237 -12.23 -0.95 -7.94
C LYS A 237 -13.49 -1.79 -7.87
N MET A 238 -14.63 -1.17 -7.52
CA MET A 238 -15.95 -1.76 -7.63
C MET A 238 -16.91 -0.81 -8.33
N GLY A 239 -17.64 -1.27 -9.34
CA GLY A 239 -18.69 -0.45 -9.95
C GLY A 239 -19.90 -0.27 -9.02
N PRO A 240 -20.80 0.69 -9.31
CA PRO A 240 -21.97 0.99 -8.48
C PRO A 240 -23.10 -0.05 -8.62
N GLU A 241 -22.85 -1.20 -9.25
CA GLU A 241 -23.86 -2.23 -9.46
C GLU A 241 -24.29 -2.86 -8.12
N LYS A 242 -25.61 -3.02 -7.93
CA LYS A 242 -26.19 -3.66 -6.74
C LYS A 242 -25.70 -5.09 -6.53
N ASP A 243 -25.41 -5.80 -7.61
CA ASP A 243 -24.83 -7.14 -7.55
C ASP A 243 -23.33 -7.03 -7.28
N LYS A 244 -22.94 -7.13 -6.00
CA LYS A 244 -21.55 -6.95 -5.57
C LYS A 244 -20.59 -7.94 -6.26
N ALA A 245 -21.04 -9.13 -6.64
CA ALA A 245 -20.22 -10.08 -7.37
C ALA A 245 -19.91 -9.59 -8.80
N LYS A 246 -20.83 -8.85 -9.42
CA LYS A 246 -20.61 -8.19 -10.73
C LYS A 246 -19.85 -6.87 -10.59
N SER A 247 -19.92 -6.21 -9.43
CA SER A 247 -19.19 -4.97 -9.18
C SER A 247 -17.68 -5.16 -9.06
N ALA A 248 -17.21 -6.37 -8.73
CA ALA A 248 -15.81 -6.74 -8.46
C ALA A 248 -14.76 -6.17 -9.44
N ARG A 249 -15.15 -5.99 -10.70
CA ARG A 249 -14.50 -5.09 -11.64
C ARG A 249 -15.61 -4.35 -12.36
N SER A 250 -15.62 -3.02 -12.32
CA SER A 250 -16.63 -2.19 -12.99
C SER A 250 -16.82 -2.65 -14.45
N PRO A 251 -18.00 -3.19 -14.81
CA PRO A 251 -18.30 -3.61 -16.18
C PRO A 251 -18.15 -2.48 -17.19
N GLU A 252 -18.53 -1.27 -16.79
CA GLU A 252 -18.37 -0.05 -17.60
C GLU A 252 -16.89 0.26 -17.86
N SER A 253 -16.04 0.19 -16.84
CA SER A 253 -14.59 0.37 -17.00
C SER A 253 -13.99 -0.69 -17.92
N VAL A 254 -14.43 -1.95 -17.80
CA VAL A 254 -13.97 -3.05 -18.68
C VAL A 254 -14.42 -2.84 -20.13
N ALA A 255 -15.66 -2.40 -20.36
CA ALA A 255 -16.16 -2.10 -21.70
C ALA A 255 -15.38 -0.95 -22.34
N PHE A 256 -15.18 0.12 -21.58
CA PHE A 256 -14.42 1.31 -21.99
C PHE A 256 -12.99 0.97 -22.43
N GLY A 257 -12.25 0.21 -21.61
CA GLY A 257 -10.88 -0.18 -21.95
C GLY A 257 -10.79 -1.01 -23.23
N LYS A 258 -11.80 -1.84 -23.51
CA LYS A 258 -11.87 -2.62 -24.76
C LYS A 258 -12.21 -1.76 -25.97
N GLU A 259 -13.17 -0.85 -25.83
CA GLU A 259 -13.62 0.03 -26.91
C GLU A 259 -12.49 0.95 -27.38
N HIS A 260 -11.77 1.54 -26.44
CA HIS A 260 -10.73 2.54 -26.73
C HIS A 260 -9.31 1.95 -26.81
N ALA A 261 -9.15 0.65 -26.53
CA ALA A 261 -7.86 -0.03 -26.45
C ALA A 261 -6.88 0.65 -25.48
N VAL A 262 -7.38 1.06 -24.31
CA VAL A 262 -6.62 1.74 -23.25
C VAL A 262 -6.58 0.90 -21.96
N PRO A 263 -5.59 1.10 -21.07
CA PRO A 263 -5.53 0.36 -19.81
C PRO A 263 -6.74 0.64 -18.91
N ILE A 264 -7.01 -0.30 -18.02
CA ILE A 264 -7.97 -0.14 -16.91
C ILE A 264 -7.25 -0.43 -15.61
N GLY A 265 -7.66 0.24 -14.54
CA GLY A 265 -7.06 0.04 -13.23
C GLY A 265 -5.96 1.05 -12.93
N HIS A 266 -4.91 0.59 -12.26
CA HIS A 266 -3.71 1.35 -11.95
C HIS A 266 -2.44 0.53 -12.21
N ALA A 267 -1.32 1.22 -12.33
CA ALA A 267 -0.02 0.66 -12.65
C ALA A 267 1.11 1.46 -11.99
N MET A 268 2.34 1.01 -12.23
CA MET A 268 3.57 1.66 -11.76
C MET A 268 3.60 1.82 -10.24
N HIS A 269 3.55 0.69 -9.52
CA HIS A 269 3.66 0.66 -8.05
C HIS A 269 5.05 1.03 -7.55
N ASN A 270 5.16 1.94 -6.59
CA ASN A 270 6.40 2.41 -6.00
C ASN A 270 6.32 2.32 -4.47
N HIS A 271 7.32 1.73 -3.82
CA HIS A 271 7.31 1.54 -2.37
C HIS A 271 8.21 2.56 -1.68
N ASN A 272 7.71 3.18 -0.62
CA ASN A 272 8.53 3.82 0.41
C ASN A 272 8.63 2.88 1.61
N LEU A 273 9.86 2.53 1.97
CA LEU A 273 10.10 1.55 3.03
C LEU A 273 10.17 2.18 4.43
N LEU A 274 10.48 3.47 4.47
CA LEU A 274 10.66 4.28 5.68
C LEU A 274 9.91 5.63 5.58
N PRO A 275 8.63 5.65 5.17
CA PRO A 275 7.91 6.91 5.02
C PRO A 275 7.59 7.53 6.38
N THR A 276 7.55 8.85 6.41
CA THR A 276 6.85 9.62 7.43
C THR A 276 5.55 10.12 6.81
N TYR A 277 4.42 9.80 7.44
CA TYR A 277 3.07 10.13 6.98
C TYR A 277 2.36 10.90 8.09
N GLN A 278 2.06 12.16 7.83
CA GLN A 278 1.45 13.07 8.80
C GLN A 278 0.12 13.59 8.27
N ILE A 279 -0.83 13.77 9.19
CA ILE A 279 -2.15 14.32 8.89
C ILE A 279 -2.39 15.56 9.75
N ARG A 280 -3.08 16.55 9.18
CA ARG A 280 -3.55 17.73 9.90
C ARG A 280 -5.04 17.60 10.18
N LEU A 281 -5.42 17.79 11.44
CA LEU A 281 -6.81 17.76 11.88
C LEU A 281 -7.48 19.11 11.61
N ARG A 282 -8.55 19.12 10.81
CA ARG A 282 -9.25 20.30 10.31
C ARG A 282 -9.61 21.31 11.40
N ASP A 283 -10.23 20.85 12.48
CA ASP A 283 -10.82 21.75 13.47
C ASP A 283 -9.79 22.35 14.43
N SER A 284 -8.70 21.61 14.71
CA SER A 284 -7.65 22.06 15.64
C SER A 284 -6.43 22.63 14.94
N GLY A 285 -6.21 22.31 13.67
CA GLY A 285 -4.96 22.58 12.95
C GLY A 285 -3.77 21.76 13.44
N ASN A 286 -3.96 20.86 14.41
CA ASN A 286 -2.89 20.04 14.96
C ASN A 286 -2.44 18.98 13.96
N TRP A 287 -1.13 18.75 13.93
CA TRP A 287 -0.52 17.67 13.18
C TRP A 287 -0.42 16.41 14.03
N GLN A 288 -0.79 15.28 13.44
CA GLN A 288 -0.60 13.95 13.99
C GLN A 288 0.27 13.14 13.03
N THR A 289 1.36 12.58 13.54
CA THR A 289 2.15 11.60 12.79
C THR A 289 1.48 10.24 12.92
N VAL A 290 1.15 9.62 11.80
CA VAL A 290 0.54 8.27 11.75
C VAL A 290 1.63 7.22 11.58
N ILE A 291 2.59 7.51 10.71
CA ILE A 291 3.78 6.68 10.46
C ILE A 291 5.01 7.59 10.55
N GLU A 292 6.03 7.17 11.29
CA GLU A 292 7.30 7.88 11.42
C GLU A 292 8.46 6.98 10.97
N HIS A 293 9.11 7.32 9.87
CA HIS A 293 10.19 6.50 9.29
C HIS A 293 9.82 5.01 9.14
N GLY A 294 8.57 4.73 8.76
CA GLY A 294 8.00 3.39 8.65
C GLY A 294 7.57 2.74 9.97
N GLN A 295 7.66 3.42 11.13
CA GLN A 295 7.05 2.95 12.37
C GLN A 295 5.60 3.42 12.45
N ILE A 296 4.65 2.51 12.68
CA ILE A 296 3.25 2.87 12.90
C ILE A 296 3.10 3.35 14.35
N LEU A 297 2.85 4.65 14.57
CA LEU A 297 2.86 5.22 15.92
C LEU A 297 1.70 4.75 16.81
N ALA A 298 0.64 4.21 16.22
CA ALA A 298 -0.42 3.56 17.00
C ALA A 298 0.08 2.35 17.81
N SER A 299 1.23 1.74 17.48
CA SER A 299 1.85 0.71 18.34
C SER A 299 2.29 1.25 19.70
N GLU A 300 2.64 2.52 19.79
CA GLU A 300 3.14 3.15 21.02
C GLU A 300 2.01 3.66 21.93
N ASP A 301 0.76 3.57 21.47
CA ASP A 301 -0.40 4.00 22.24
C ASP A 301 -0.53 3.17 23.54
N PRO A 302 -0.70 3.80 24.71
CA PRO A 302 -0.79 3.08 25.99
C PRO A 302 -1.88 2.01 26.04
N GLU A 303 -3.01 2.19 25.35
CA GLU A 303 -4.09 1.20 25.29
C GLU A 303 -3.69 -0.01 24.45
N VAL A 304 -2.99 0.23 23.34
CA VAL A 304 -2.43 -0.83 22.49
C VAL A 304 -1.37 -1.62 23.26
N ARG A 305 -0.46 -0.93 23.94
CA ARG A 305 0.57 -1.57 24.78
C ARG A 305 -0.05 -2.36 25.94
N ALA A 306 -1.08 -1.82 26.58
CA ALA A 306 -1.83 -2.52 27.63
C ALA A 306 -2.52 -3.78 27.10
N LEU A 307 -3.11 -3.73 25.90
CA LEU A 307 -3.71 -4.91 25.27
C LEU A 307 -2.64 -5.95 24.90
N ALA A 308 -1.53 -5.52 24.32
CA ALA A 308 -0.40 -6.37 23.93
C ALA A 308 0.21 -7.14 25.13
N SER A 309 0.19 -6.54 26.34
CA SER A 309 0.70 -7.18 27.56
C SER A 309 0.00 -8.50 27.94
N ARG A 310 -1.19 -8.77 27.37
CA ARG A 310 -1.90 -10.05 27.55
C ARG A 310 -1.27 -11.20 26.77
N TYR A 311 -0.40 -10.89 25.80
CA TYR A 311 0.20 -11.84 24.86
C TYR A 311 1.71 -12.03 25.07
N GLY A 312 2.33 -11.25 25.95
CA GLY A 312 3.77 -11.29 26.22
C GLY A 312 4.29 -9.92 26.64
N ASP A 313 5.60 -9.72 26.55
CA ASP A 313 6.21 -8.40 26.69
C ASP A 313 5.70 -7.50 25.54
N PRO A 314 5.02 -6.36 25.82
CA PRO A 314 4.57 -5.43 24.80
C PRO A 314 5.67 -4.99 23.84
N ASP A 315 6.91 -4.84 24.34
CA ASP A 315 8.04 -4.42 23.49
C ASP A 315 8.36 -5.50 22.46
N GLU A 316 8.33 -6.79 22.81
CA GLU A 316 8.54 -7.88 21.84
C GLU A 316 7.34 -8.07 20.90
N VAL A 317 6.11 -7.97 21.44
CA VAL A 317 4.88 -8.17 20.67
C VAL A 317 4.76 -7.09 19.59
N LEU A 318 4.99 -5.83 19.94
CA LEU A 318 4.76 -4.68 19.06
C LEU A 318 5.97 -4.31 18.21
N HIS A 319 7.16 -4.82 18.53
CA HIS A 319 8.39 -4.60 17.78
C HIS A 319 8.23 -4.90 16.28
N ARG A 320 8.79 -4.03 15.44
CA ARG A 320 8.89 -4.26 13.99
C ARG A 320 10.06 -5.20 13.69
N ASP A 321 9.75 -6.44 13.32
CA ASP A 321 10.76 -7.50 13.14
C ASP A 321 11.67 -7.26 11.92
N TRP A 322 11.25 -6.41 10.98
CA TRP A 322 12.04 -6.08 9.80
C TRP A 322 12.12 -4.57 9.57
N ILE A 323 13.31 -4.04 9.80
CA ILE A 323 13.72 -2.71 9.36
C ILE A 323 14.66 -2.93 8.16
N PRO A 324 14.35 -2.37 6.97
CA PRO A 324 15.18 -2.57 5.79
C PRO A 324 16.56 -1.99 6.02
N GLU A 325 17.61 -2.74 5.69
CA GLU A 325 18.98 -2.24 5.67
C GLU A 325 19.22 -1.50 4.35
N LEU A 326 19.24 -0.17 4.40
CA LEU A 326 19.48 0.70 3.27
C LEU A 326 20.82 1.41 3.51
N PRO A 327 21.88 1.10 2.74
CA PRO A 327 23.16 1.79 2.85
C PRO A 327 23.00 3.31 2.81
N GLY A 328 23.64 4.01 3.74
CA GLY A 328 23.55 5.47 3.88
C GLY A 328 22.26 6.01 4.51
N ILE A 329 21.28 5.16 4.84
CA ILE A 329 20.03 5.55 5.52
C ILE A 329 19.90 4.82 6.86
N THR A 330 19.73 3.50 6.84
CA THR A 330 19.57 2.66 8.05
C THR A 330 20.76 1.73 8.30
N ALA A 331 21.69 1.64 7.33
CA ALA A 331 22.93 0.87 7.44
C ALA A 331 24.14 1.72 7.04
N PRO A 332 25.36 1.40 7.50
CA PRO A 332 26.58 2.07 7.06
C PRO A 332 26.77 1.99 5.53
N GLY A 333 27.28 3.06 4.93
CA GLY A 333 27.54 3.15 3.49
C GLY A 333 27.15 4.52 2.92
N ASN A 334 27.13 4.61 1.59
CA ASN A 334 26.67 5.76 0.82
C ASN A 334 25.42 5.35 0.01
N TYR A 335 24.31 6.07 0.19
CA TYR A 335 23.06 5.72 -0.47
C TYR A 335 23.16 5.73 -2.00
N ASP A 336 23.84 6.69 -2.60
CA ASP A 336 23.91 6.80 -4.06
C ASP A 336 24.87 5.79 -4.69
N GLU A 337 26.02 5.58 -4.03
CA GLU A 337 27.08 4.70 -4.54
C GLU A 337 26.82 3.22 -4.22
N ASP A 338 26.33 2.90 -3.02
CA ASP A 338 26.21 1.53 -2.53
C ASP A 338 24.80 0.92 -2.73
N TYR A 339 23.79 1.74 -3.07
CA TYR A 339 22.40 1.27 -3.15
C TYR A 339 21.60 1.80 -4.35
N SER A 340 21.33 3.11 -4.41
CA SER A 340 20.27 3.71 -5.23
C SER A 340 20.50 3.58 -6.74
N SER A 341 21.75 3.37 -7.15
CA SER A 341 22.15 3.15 -8.54
C SER A 341 21.93 1.71 -9.03
N ASP A 342 22.03 0.70 -8.16
CA ASP A 342 21.78 -0.72 -8.46
C ASP A 342 21.19 -1.47 -7.25
N PRO A 343 19.94 -1.15 -6.86
CA PRO A 343 19.31 -1.77 -5.70
C PRO A 343 19.01 -3.25 -5.95
N GLY A 344 18.88 -3.68 -7.21
CA GLY A 344 18.68 -5.08 -7.58
C GLY A 344 19.85 -5.96 -7.15
N ARG A 345 21.10 -5.50 -7.36
CA ARG A 345 22.30 -6.21 -6.87
C ARG A 345 22.32 -6.29 -5.35
N PHE A 346 22.02 -5.20 -4.66
CA PHE A 346 21.97 -5.17 -3.19
C PHE A 346 20.97 -6.21 -2.65
N TRP A 347 19.71 -6.15 -3.08
CA TRP A 347 18.67 -7.04 -2.59
C TRP A 347 18.91 -8.50 -2.98
N THR A 348 19.46 -8.76 -4.16
CA THR A 348 19.84 -10.12 -4.57
C THR A 348 20.92 -10.70 -3.66
N ASN A 349 21.94 -9.90 -3.29
CA ASN A 349 22.98 -10.33 -2.38
C ASN A 349 22.44 -10.55 -0.96
N TRP A 350 21.58 -9.66 -0.48
CA TRP A 350 20.86 -9.82 0.77
C TRP A 350 20.06 -11.14 0.79
N ALA A 351 19.26 -11.40 -0.24
CA ALA A 351 18.44 -12.61 -0.32
C ALA A 351 19.30 -13.89 -0.34
N LYS A 352 20.42 -13.89 -1.10
CA LYS A 352 21.38 -15.01 -1.12
C LYS A 352 22.00 -15.23 0.25
N SER A 353 22.40 -14.17 0.96
CA SER A 353 23.01 -14.31 2.28
C SER A 353 22.09 -15.02 3.28
N ILE A 354 20.77 -14.81 3.18
CA ILE A 354 19.78 -15.50 4.01
C ILE A 354 19.68 -16.98 3.62
N LEU A 355 19.61 -17.29 2.33
CA LEU A 355 19.53 -18.68 1.87
C LEU A 355 20.81 -19.47 2.16
N ASP A 356 21.96 -18.81 2.14
CA ASP A 356 23.26 -19.41 2.42
C ASP A 356 23.56 -19.51 3.92
N GLY A 357 22.66 -19.02 4.80
CA GLY A 357 22.86 -19.04 6.26
C GLY A 357 23.98 -18.12 6.74
N THR A 358 24.33 -17.10 5.96
CA THR A 358 25.41 -16.15 6.27
C THR A 358 24.89 -14.77 6.67
N SER A 359 23.57 -14.56 6.61
CA SER A 359 22.95 -13.32 7.06
C SER A 359 23.15 -13.15 8.56
N LYS A 360 23.53 -11.93 8.95
CA LYS A 360 23.78 -11.57 10.35
C LYS A 360 22.51 -11.59 11.20
N TYR A 361 21.34 -11.45 10.57
CA TYR A 361 20.06 -11.23 11.27
C TYR A 361 19.03 -12.34 11.05
N PHE A 362 19.21 -13.17 10.01
CA PHE A 362 18.30 -14.26 9.67
C PHE A 362 19.10 -15.54 9.40
N GLY A 363 18.81 -16.63 10.12
CA GLY A 363 19.41 -17.95 9.86
C GLY A 363 20.58 -18.36 10.75
N ASN A 364 20.87 -17.63 11.84
CA ASN A 364 21.76 -18.12 12.88
C ASN A 364 20.94 -18.81 13.98
N GLU A 365 20.63 -20.10 13.79
CA GLU A 365 20.35 -21.05 14.88
C GLU A 365 21.45 -22.11 14.94
#